data_AF-A0A0M9E6X8-F1
#
_entry.id   AF-A0A0M9E6X8-F1
#
_cell.length_a   1.000
_cell.length_b   1.000
_cell.length_c   1.000
_cell.angle_alpha   90.00
_cell.angle_beta   90.00
_cell.angle_gamma   90.00
#
_symmetry.space_group_name_H-M   'P 1'
#
loop_
_entity.id
_entity.type
_entity.pdbx_description
1 polymer ?
#
loop_
_entity_poly.entity_id
_entity_poly.type
_entity_poly.pdbx_seq_one_letter_code
_entity_poly.pdbx_strand_id
1 'polypeptide(L)'
;MNVQNLRDNYPKLISYMETNDYSKTYVDRFKREIKKILAVDSKEWSCYTDVYLEYTKASYSPEYLRDKRTIIGAIEQFDVHGKYPDRRRRHELFERGSYPLLTLEFKSIIDIYREVEKKRGKKITTIYTESNNASTFFLSLQQKG
;
A
#
# COMPACT_ATOMS: atom_id res chain seq x y z
N MET A 1 -11.39 -9.90 1.92
CA MET A 1 -10.11 -10.07 2.64
C MET A 1 -10.21 -11.27 3.58
N ASN A 2 -9.17 -12.10 3.72
CA ASN A 2 -9.19 -13.21 4.67
C ASN A 2 -8.78 -12.72 6.07
N VAL A 3 -9.78 -12.31 6.86
CA VAL A 3 -9.58 -11.80 8.23
C VAL A 3 -9.03 -12.87 9.18
N GLN A 4 -9.23 -14.16 8.87
CA GLN A 4 -8.77 -15.26 9.72
C GLN A 4 -7.25 -15.34 9.77
N ASN A 5 -6.57 -15.13 8.62
CA ASN A 5 -5.11 -15.10 8.60
C ASN A 5 -4.55 -13.99 9.50
N LEU A 6 -5.15 -12.80 9.45
CA LEU A 6 -4.79 -11.70 10.33
C LEU A 6 -5.04 -12.08 11.79
N ARG A 7 -6.22 -12.65 12.11
CA ARG A 7 -6.59 -13.07 13.48
C ARG A 7 -5.57 -14.05 14.06
N ASP A 8 -5.11 -15.00 13.27
CA ASP A 8 -4.20 -16.05 13.73
C ASP A 8 -2.74 -15.60 13.81
N ASN A 9 -2.34 -14.63 12.97
CA ASN A 9 -0.93 -14.26 12.83
C ASN A 9 -0.58 -12.89 13.40
N TYR A 10 -1.53 -11.99 13.67
CA TYR A 10 -1.20 -10.65 14.22
C TYR A 10 -0.42 -10.68 15.54
N PRO A 11 -0.56 -11.69 16.45
CA PRO A 11 0.29 -11.74 17.64
C PRO A 11 1.79 -11.81 17.30
N LYS A 12 2.14 -12.47 16.18
CA LYS A 12 3.53 -12.52 15.68
C LYS A 12 4.01 -11.16 15.21
N LEU A 13 3.14 -10.39 14.55
CA LEU A 13 3.44 -9.00 14.15
C LEU A 13 3.73 -8.12 15.36
N ILE A 14 2.87 -8.19 16.37
CA ILE A 14 3.03 -7.40 17.61
C ILE A 14 4.31 -7.78 18.34
N SER A 15 4.56 -9.08 18.53
CA SER A 15 5.77 -9.57 19.18
C SER A 15 7.03 -9.11 18.44
N TYR A 16 7.06 -9.20 17.10
CA TYR A 16 8.15 -8.68 16.30
C TYR A 16 8.40 -7.18 16.55
N MET A 17 7.34 -6.37 16.57
CA MET A 17 7.49 -4.93 16.79
C MET A 17 8.03 -4.62 18.20
N GLU A 18 7.55 -5.35 19.21
CA GLU A 18 8.00 -5.19 20.60
C GLU A 18 9.48 -5.61 20.75
N THR A 19 9.91 -6.71 20.12
CA THR A 19 11.31 -7.18 20.15
C THR A 19 12.26 -6.33 19.31
N ASN A 20 11.76 -5.61 18.30
CA ASN A 20 12.57 -4.73 17.44
C ASN A 20 12.46 -3.25 17.87
N ASP A 21 12.29 -2.98 19.17
CA ASP A 21 12.33 -1.65 19.82
C ASP A 21 11.38 -0.61 19.22
N TYR A 22 10.24 -1.03 18.64
CA TYR A 22 9.25 -0.05 18.18
C TYR A 22 8.64 0.67 19.39
N SER A 23 8.34 1.95 19.23
CA SER A 23 7.76 2.72 20.34
C SER A 23 6.41 2.13 20.75
N LYS A 24 6.16 2.08 22.06
CA LYS A 24 4.89 1.56 22.61
C LYS A 24 3.67 2.22 21.97
N THR A 25 3.71 3.54 21.81
CA THR A 25 2.66 4.33 21.15
C THR A 25 2.39 3.84 19.73
N TYR A 26 3.42 3.46 18.97
CA TYR A 26 3.27 2.97 17.60
C TYR A 26 2.69 1.54 17.58
N VAL A 27 3.17 0.66 18.46
CA VAL A 27 2.61 -0.70 18.63
C VAL A 27 1.13 -0.64 19.03
N ASP A 28 0.76 0.26 19.94
CA ASP A 28 -0.62 0.43 20.38
C ASP A 28 -1.54 0.92 19.26
N ARG A 29 -1.04 1.75 18.33
CA ARG A 29 -1.79 2.13 17.13
C ARG A 29 -2.08 0.93 16.24
N PHE A 30 -1.10 0.04 16.03
CA PHE A 30 -1.32 -1.22 15.29
C PHE A 30 -2.37 -2.09 15.97
N LYS A 31 -2.26 -2.30 17.29
CA LYS A 31 -3.23 -3.08 18.07
C LYS A 31 -4.65 -2.54 17.91
N ARG A 32 -4.84 -1.22 17.95
CA ARG A 32 -6.14 -0.57 17.75
C ARG A 32 -6.71 -0.80 16.35
N GLU A 33 -5.89 -0.64 15.31
CA GLU A 33 -6.34 -0.87 13.93
C GLU A 33 -6.68 -2.33 13.67
N ILE A 34 -5.83 -3.26 14.11
CA ILE A 34 -6.08 -4.70 14.00
C ILE A 34 -7.40 -5.04 14.72
N LYS A 35 -7.59 -4.58 15.96
CA LYS A 35 -8.84 -4.81 16.69
C LYS A 35 -10.05 -4.29 15.93
N LYS A 36 -9.96 -3.10 15.32
CA LYS A 36 -11.06 -2.54 14.52
C LYS A 36 -11.35 -3.39 13.28
N ILE A 37 -10.32 -3.85 12.58
CA ILE A 37 -10.46 -4.72 11.41
C ILE A 37 -11.11 -6.06 11.80
N LEU A 38 -10.66 -6.66 12.91
CA LEU A 38 -11.17 -7.94 13.42
C LEU A 38 -12.56 -7.84 14.09
N ALA A 39 -12.99 -6.66 14.53
CA ALA A 39 -14.25 -6.48 15.26
C ALA A 39 -15.47 -6.44 14.34
N VAL A 40 -15.27 -6.26 13.04
CA VAL A 40 -16.39 -6.11 12.10
C VAL A 40 -16.59 -7.41 11.33
N ASP A 41 -17.15 -8.41 12.01
CA ASP A 41 -17.59 -9.67 11.40
C ASP A 41 -18.70 -9.45 10.34
N SER A 42 -19.28 -8.25 10.23
CA SER A 42 -20.45 -7.93 9.39
C SER A 42 -20.21 -6.98 8.20
N LYS A 43 -19.00 -6.43 8.03
CA LYS A 43 -18.64 -5.68 6.82
C LYS A 43 -17.77 -6.60 5.99
N GLU A 44 -18.15 -6.82 4.75
CA GLU A 44 -17.33 -7.54 3.79
C GLU A 44 -16.27 -6.58 3.23
N TRP A 45 -15.20 -6.35 3.98
CA TRP A 45 -14.05 -5.60 3.46
C TRP A 45 -13.41 -6.51 2.41
N SER A 46 -13.46 -6.10 1.14
CA SER A 46 -12.88 -6.87 0.05
C SER A 46 -11.35 -6.87 0.15
N CYS A 47 -10.78 -5.74 0.58
CA CYS A 47 -9.34 -5.54 0.77
C CYS A 47 -9.02 -4.54 1.92
N TYR A 48 -7.74 -4.40 2.26
CA TYR A 48 -7.28 -3.42 3.25
C TYR A 48 -7.50 -1.97 2.79
N THR A 49 -7.61 -1.72 1.49
CA THR A 49 -7.92 -0.39 0.96
C THR A 49 -9.32 0.08 1.37
N ASP A 50 -10.31 -0.82 1.36
CA ASP A 50 -11.64 -0.53 1.89
C ASP A 50 -11.56 -0.07 3.34
N VAL A 51 -10.55 -0.57 4.07
CA VAL A 51 -10.34 -0.18 5.46
C VAL A 51 -10.01 1.26 5.63
N TYR A 52 -9.09 1.70 4.81
CA TYR A 52 -8.69 3.08 4.81
C TYR A 52 -9.80 4.00 4.27
N LEU A 53 -10.52 3.58 3.23
CA LEU A 53 -11.59 4.38 2.64
C LEU A 53 -12.71 4.68 3.65
N GLU A 54 -12.98 3.78 4.59
CA GLU A 54 -13.89 4.04 5.71
C GLU A 54 -13.50 5.28 6.53
N TYR A 55 -12.21 5.49 6.76
CA TYR A 55 -11.72 6.68 7.47
C TYR A 55 -11.91 7.96 6.66
N THR A 56 -11.85 7.89 5.33
CA THR A 56 -12.03 9.07 4.47
C THR A 56 -13.47 9.59 4.42
N LYS A 57 -14.44 8.80 4.89
CA LYS A 57 -15.86 9.21 4.99
C LYS A 57 -16.10 10.24 6.10
N ALA A 58 -15.19 10.35 7.05
CA ALA A 58 -15.26 11.32 8.14
C ALA A 58 -14.24 12.45 7.95
N SER A 59 -14.52 13.62 8.54
CA SER A 59 -13.67 14.80 8.45
C SER A 59 -12.45 14.72 9.38
N TYR A 60 -11.52 13.81 9.08
CA TYR A 60 -10.23 13.71 9.76
C TYR A 60 -9.17 14.59 9.10
N SER A 61 -8.14 14.97 9.86
CA SER A 61 -7.02 15.74 9.31
C SER A 61 -6.20 14.92 8.30
N PRO A 62 -5.54 15.58 7.34
CA PRO A 62 -4.66 14.91 6.37
C PRO A 62 -3.54 14.09 7.04
N GLU A 63 -2.97 14.57 8.14
CA GLU A 63 -1.93 13.87 8.90
C GLU A 63 -2.47 12.58 9.52
N TYR A 64 -3.67 12.63 10.08
CA TYR A 64 -4.33 11.46 10.64
C TYR A 64 -4.58 10.40 9.58
N LEU A 65 -5.12 10.80 8.43
CA LEU A 65 -5.33 9.90 7.30
C LEU A 65 -3.99 9.32 6.82
N ARG A 66 -2.93 10.12 6.74
CA ARG A 66 -1.60 9.62 6.36
C ARG A 66 -1.05 8.58 7.34
N ASP A 67 -1.24 8.78 8.66
CA ASP A 67 -0.86 7.79 9.69
C ASP A 67 -1.65 6.49 9.52
N LYS A 68 -2.99 6.59 9.34
CA LYS A 68 -3.85 5.43 9.08
C LYS A 68 -3.43 4.65 7.83
N ARG A 69 -3.19 5.35 6.73
CA ARG A 69 -2.72 4.74 5.49
C ARG A 69 -1.43 3.95 5.70
N THR A 70 -0.52 4.49 6.49
CA THR A 70 0.78 3.86 6.77
C THR A 70 0.60 2.59 7.61
N ILE A 71 -0.21 2.65 8.66
CA ILE A 71 -0.46 1.51 9.55
C ILE A 71 -1.23 0.41 8.82
N ILE A 72 -2.33 0.76 8.15
CA ILE A 72 -3.16 -0.21 7.42
C ILE A 72 -2.36 -0.88 6.29
N GLY A 73 -1.57 -0.11 5.54
CA GLY A 73 -0.67 -0.69 4.53
C GLY A 73 0.40 -1.61 5.11
N ALA A 74 0.92 -1.32 6.30
CA ALA A 74 1.87 -2.21 6.97
C ALA A 74 1.20 -3.53 7.40
N ILE A 75 -0.03 -3.45 7.91
CA ILE A 75 -0.83 -4.63 8.28
C ILE A 75 -1.10 -5.49 7.04
N GLU A 76 -1.49 -4.88 5.93
CA GLU A 76 -1.68 -5.57 4.65
C GLU A 76 -0.41 -6.29 4.18
N GLN A 77 0.74 -5.60 4.22
CA GLN A 77 2.01 -6.21 3.80
C GLN A 77 2.40 -7.42 4.67
N PHE A 78 2.08 -7.36 5.95
CA PHE A 78 2.27 -8.50 6.85
C PHE A 78 1.29 -9.63 6.53
N ASP A 79 -0.01 -9.32 6.47
CA ASP A 79 -1.08 -10.32 6.33
C ASP A 79 -1.03 -11.03 4.96
N VAL A 80 -0.91 -10.24 3.88
CA VAL A 80 -0.99 -10.74 2.51
C VAL A 80 0.36 -11.25 1.99
N HIS A 81 1.47 -10.61 2.41
CA HIS A 81 2.79 -10.89 1.83
C HIS A 81 3.82 -11.42 2.84
N GLY A 82 3.45 -11.60 4.11
CA GLY A 82 4.37 -12.05 5.16
C GLY A 82 5.50 -11.06 5.47
N LYS A 83 5.36 -9.80 5.06
CA LYS A 83 6.40 -8.76 5.22
C LYS A 83 6.14 -7.93 6.46
N TYR A 84 7.06 -8.01 7.41
CA TYR A 84 7.01 -7.18 8.61
C TYR A 84 7.25 -5.70 8.30
N PRO A 85 6.75 -4.78 9.14
CA PRO A 85 7.02 -3.37 9.00
C PRO A 85 8.53 -3.08 9.05
N ASP A 86 8.96 -2.24 8.11
CA ASP A 86 10.31 -1.71 8.04
C ASP A 86 10.19 -0.19 8.18
N ARG A 87 10.74 0.36 9.27
CA ARG A 87 10.73 1.79 9.61
C ARG A 87 11.16 2.69 8.44
N ARG A 88 11.94 2.15 7.49
CA ARG A 88 12.52 2.88 6.37
C ARG A 88 11.66 2.85 5.12
N ARG A 89 10.79 1.85 4.94
CA ARG A 89 10.00 1.66 3.73
C ARG A 89 8.55 2.06 3.98
N ARG A 90 8.05 2.96 3.15
CA ARG A 90 6.62 3.30 3.16
C ARG A 90 5.85 2.14 2.54
N HIS A 91 4.95 1.54 3.29
CA HIS A 91 4.04 0.53 2.79
C HIS A 91 3.03 1.16 1.81
N GLU A 92 2.76 0.47 0.70
CA GLU A 92 1.90 0.97 -0.37
C GLU A 92 0.53 0.31 -0.30
N LEU A 93 -0.36 0.87 0.55
CA LEU A 93 -1.78 0.51 0.56
C LEU A 93 -2.49 0.86 -0.76
N PHE A 94 -1.94 1.84 -1.48
CA PHE A 94 -2.37 2.15 -2.84
C PHE A 94 -1.12 2.20 -3.69
N GLU A 95 -1.26 1.74 -4.93
CA GLU A 95 -0.26 1.97 -5.95
C GLU A 95 0.07 3.48 -6.02
N ARG A 96 1.36 3.79 -6.04
CA ARG A 96 1.85 5.16 -6.07
C ARG A 96 2.33 5.56 -7.45
N GLY A 97 2.42 6.88 -7.64
CA GLY A 97 2.90 7.48 -8.87
C GLY A 97 1.79 7.72 -9.87
N SER A 98 2.18 8.13 -11.08
CA SER A 98 1.24 8.51 -12.12
C SER A 98 0.64 7.31 -12.86
N TYR A 99 1.35 6.19 -12.91
CA TYR A 99 0.96 5.00 -13.68
C TYR A 99 -0.45 4.46 -13.35
N PRO A 100 -0.85 4.31 -12.07
CA PRO A 100 -2.18 3.78 -11.73
C PRO A 100 -3.33 4.66 -12.24
N LEU A 101 -3.07 5.96 -12.39
CA LEU A 101 -4.03 6.99 -12.82
C LEU A 101 -4.19 7.09 -14.35
N LEU A 102 -3.36 6.37 -15.10
CA LEU A 102 -3.41 6.37 -16.56
C LEU A 102 -4.59 5.57 -17.11
N THR A 103 -5.08 5.96 -18.28
CA THR A 103 -5.97 5.12 -19.10
C THR A 103 -5.30 3.80 -19.48
N LEU A 104 -6.10 2.80 -19.84
CA LEU A 104 -5.58 1.51 -20.30
C LEU A 104 -4.64 1.63 -21.50
N GLU A 105 -4.93 2.56 -22.41
CA GLU A 105 -4.10 2.85 -23.58
C GLU A 105 -2.70 3.31 -23.16
N PHE A 106 -2.59 4.32 -22.30
CA PHE A 106 -1.28 4.80 -21.83
C PHE A 106 -0.56 3.78 -20.94
N LYS A 107 -1.29 2.99 -20.14
CA LYS A 107 -0.70 1.86 -19.40
C LYS A 107 -0.05 0.86 -20.35
N SER A 108 -0.75 0.48 -21.41
CA SER A 108 -0.24 -0.51 -22.38
C SER A 108 1.09 -0.09 -23.02
N ILE A 109 1.26 1.21 -23.33
CA ILE A 109 2.51 1.73 -23.91
C ILE A 109 3.67 1.56 -22.92
N ILE A 110 3.46 1.92 -21.65
CA ILE A 110 4.47 1.76 -20.59
C ILE A 110 4.81 0.29 -20.38
N ASP A 111 3.82 -0.60 -20.39
CA ASP A 111 4.02 -2.03 -20.18
C ASP A 111 4.77 -2.68 -21.34
N ILE A 112 4.44 -2.32 -22.58
CA ILE A 112 5.21 -2.74 -23.77
C ILE A 112 6.67 -2.30 -23.64
N TYR A 113 6.92 -1.03 -23.30
CA TYR A 113 8.28 -0.52 -23.09
C TYR A 113 9.03 -1.35 -22.03
N ARG A 114 8.41 -1.62 -20.88
CA ARG A 114 9.02 -2.41 -19.79
C ARG A 114 9.41 -3.81 -20.27
N GLU A 115 8.53 -4.48 -20.99
CA GLU A 115 8.77 -5.84 -21.48
C GLU A 115 9.87 -5.89 -22.56
N VAL A 116 9.86 -4.93 -23.50
CA VAL A 116 10.86 -4.85 -24.56
C VAL A 116 12.25 -4.57 -23.99
N GLU A 117 12.38 -3.58 -23.11
CA GLU A 117 13.68 -3.19 -22.56
C GLU A 117 14.23 -4.22 -21.57
N LYS A 118 13.36 -4.91 -20.83
CA LYS A 118 13.76 -6.04 -20.00
C LYS A 118 14.37 -7.16 -20.84
N LYS A 119 13.77 -7.50 -21.98
CA LYS A 119 14.32 -8.49 -22.93
C LYS A 119 15.65 -8.06 -23.55
N ARG A 120 15.86 -6.76 -23.72
CA ARG A 120 17.15 -6.20 -24.19
C ARG A 120 18.24 -6.18 -23.11
N GLY A 121 17.93 -6.60 -21.89
CA GLY A 121 18.88 -6.62 -20.78
C GLY A 121 19.12 -5.24 -20.16
N LYS A 122 18.25 -4.26 -20.40
CA LYS A 122 18.35 -2.95 -19.76
C LYS A 122 18.18 -3.09 -18.25
N LYS A 123 18.96 -2.31 -17.48
CA LYS A 123 18.95 -2.37 -16.02
C LYS A 123 17.54 -2.06 -15.49
N ILE A 124 17.02 -2.91 -14.60
CA ILE A 124 15.66 -2.81 -14.03
C ILE A 124 15.41 -1.42 -13.41
N THR A 125 16.39 -0.86 -12.70
CA THR A 125 16.25 0.48 -12.09
C THR A 125 16.09 1.57 -13.14
N THR A 126 16.75 1.44 -14.29
CA THR A 126 16.63 2.42 -15.38
C THR A 126 15.26 2.31 -16.05
N ILE A 127 14.79 1.08 -16.31
CA ILE A 127 13.43 0.83 -16.81
C ILE A 127 12.40 1.45 -15.86
N TYR A 128 12.57 1.27 -14.56
CA TYR A 128 11.69 1.85 -13.54
C TYR A 128 11.65 3.38 -13.62
N THR A 129 12.82 4.05 -13.64
CA THR A 129 12.90 5.51 -13.71
C THR A 129 12.26 6.06 -14.99
N GLU A 130 12.59 5.48 -16.15
CA GLU A 130 12.05 5.92 -17.43
C GLU A 130 10.53 5.69 -17.51
N SER A 131 10.05 4.52 -17.06
CA SER A 131 8.61 4.22 -16.97
C SER A 131 7.88 5.23 -16.08
N ASN A 132 8.49 5.60 -14.95
CA ASN A 132 7.89 6.54 -14.01
C ASN A 132 7.80 7.95 -14.63
N ASN A 133 8.87 8.41 -15.28
CA ASN A 133 8.87 9.71 -15.99
C ASN A 133 7.83 9.75 -17.10
N ALA A 134 7.79 8.71 -17.93
CA ALA A 134 6.82 8.59 -19.02
C ALA A 134 5.38 8.54 -18.48
N SER A 135 5.14 7.84 -17.37
CA SER A 135 3.84 7.81 -16.71
C SER A 135 3.40 9.20 -16.23
N THR A 136 4.31 9.99 -15.67
CA THR A 136 4.01 11.37 -15.27
C THR A 136 3.70 12.25 -16.47
N PHE A 137 4.45 12.12 -17.55
CA PHE A 137 4.20 12.84 -18.80
C PHE A 137 2.83 12.48 -19.41
N PHE A 138 2.52 11.18 -19.54
CA PHE A 138 1.24 10.73 -20.08
C PHE A 138 0.05 11.15 -19.22
N LEU A 139 0.19 11.15 -17.89
CA LEU A 139 -0.87 11.66 -17.02
C LEU A 139 -1.12 13.14 -17.28
N SER A 140 -0.07 13.94 -17.51
CA SER A 140 -0.22 15.35 -17.86
C SER A 140 -0.90 15.55 -19.22
N LEU A 141 -0.60 14.69 -20.21
CA LEU A 141 -1.29 14.72 -21.51
C LEU A 141 -2.77 14.35 -21.36
N GLN A 142 -3.07 13.27 -20.65
CA GLN A 142 -4.43 12.80 -20.38
C GLN A 142 -5.30 13.89 -19.73
N GLN A 143 -4.73 14.69 -18.83
CA GLN A 143 -5.44 15.77 -18.15
C GLN A 143 -5.70 17.00 -19.04
N LYS A 144 -5.01 17.11 -20.18
CA LYS A 144 -5.15 18.23 -21.13
C LYS A 144 -6.13 17.95 -22.27
N GLY A 145 -6.42 16.68 -22.56
CA GLY A 145 -7.24 16.27 -23.71
C GLY A 145 -6.39 16.10 -24.95
#